data_AF-A0A918WCR2-F1
#
_entry.id   AF-A0A918WCR2-F1
#
_cell.length_a   1.000
_cell.length_b   1.000
_cell.length_c   1.000
_cell.angle_alpha   90.00
_cell.angle_beta   90.00
_cell.angle_gamma   90.00
#
_symmetry.space_group_name_H-M   'P 1'
#
loop_
_entity.id
_entity.type
_entity.pdbx_description
1 polymer ?
#
loop_
_entity_poly.entity_id
_entity_poly.type
_entity_poly.pdbx_seq_one_letter_code
_entity_poly.pdbx_strand_id
1 'polypeptide(L)'
;MPKQRRRKQRAARAREREAERHRPGAGRWEVRYSGPDETAWRTEARRLVTEERVASDDLWLDMMCGRGDHPTAYRVSVFVPHTGGAVDAGETEGTGGAKEPGDAGAAENA
;
A
#
# COMPACT_ATOMS: atom_id res chain seq x y z
N MET A 1 -18.11 -4.58 30.89
CA MET A 1 -16.65 -4.74 31.13
C MET A 1 -15.84 -3.54 30.63
N PRO A 2 -15.51 -2.56 31.50
CA PRO A 2 -14.81 -1.32 31.10
C PRO A 2 -13.37 -1.53 30.58
N LYS A 3 -12.67 -2.56 31.09
CA LYS A 3 -11.29 -2.90 30.68
C LYS A 3 -11.19 -3.36 29.22
N GLN A 4 -12.16 -4.12 28.71
CA GLN A 4 -12.17 -4.55 27.30
C GLN A 4 -12.32 -3.37 26.34
N ARG A 5 -13.18 -2.40 26.67
CA ARG A 5 -13.41 -1.20 25.84
C ARG A 5 -12.14 -0.35 25.68
N ARG A 6 -11.36 -0.18 26.76
CA ARG A 6 -10.07 0.55 26.71
C ARG A 6 -9.02 -0.20 25.88
N ARG A 7 -8.93 -1.53 26.00
CA ARG A 7 -8.02 -2.36 25.18
C ARG A 7 -8.34 -2.25 23.70
N LYS A 8 -9.64 -2.35 23.32
CA LYS A 8 -10.10 -2.21 21.93
C LYS A 8 -9.76 -0.84 21.34
N GLN A 9 -9.97 0.25 22.10
CA GLN A 9 -9.63 1.61 21.64
C GLN A 9 -8.13 1.82 21.41
N ARG A 10 -7.27 1.26 22.28
CA ARG A 10 -5.82 1.34 22.08
C ARG A 10 -5.38 0.61 20.81
N ALA A 11 -5.91 -0.57 20.56
CA ALA A 11 -5.64 -1.32 19.33
C ALA A 11 -6.13 -0.58 18.08
N ALA A 12 -7.32 0.05 18.13
CA ALA A 12 -7.83 0.85 17.02
C ALA A 12 -6.92 2.04 16.70
N ARG A 13 -6.49 2.81 17.71
CA ARG A 13 -5.57 3.93 17.52
C ARG A 13 -4.18 3.51 17.03
N ALA A 14 -3.72 2.32 17.41
CA ALA A 14 -2.47 1.77 16.89
C ALA A 14 -2.61 1.46 15.39
N ARG A 15 -3.69 0.79 14.99
CA ARG A 15 -4.00 0.50 13.58
C ARG A 15 -4.16 1.76 12.74
N GLU A 16 -4.82 2.78 13.29
CA GLU A 16 -5.00 4.07 12.63
C GLU A 16 -3.66 4.77 12.37
N ARG A 17 -2.75 4.75 13.34
CA ARG A 17 -1.39 5.28 13.17
C ARG A 17 -0.59 4.53 12.10
N GLU A 18 -0.73 3.21 12.06
CA GLU A 18 -0.07 2.36 11.07
C GLU A 18 -0.61 2.65 9.66
N ALA A 19 -1.93 2.73 9.52
CA ALA A 19 -2.57 3.09 8.26
C ALA A 19 -2.14 4.48 7.75
N GLU A 20 -2.01 5.46 8.66
CA GLU A 20 -1.52 6.80 8.30
C GLU A 20 -0.06 6.78 7.83
N ARG A 21 0.78 5.95 8.46
CA ARG A 21 2.20 5.80 8.10
C ARG A 21 2.38 5.23 6.68
N HIS A 22 1.54 4.28 6.30
CA HIS A 22 1.59 3.61 4.98
C HIS A 22 0.57 4.14 3.99
N ARG A 23 0.02 5.34 4.23
CA ARG A 23 -0.93 5.97 3.31
C ARG A 23 -0.29 6.13 1.92
N PRO A 24 -1.07 6.06 0.82
CA PRO A 24 -0.53 6.18 -0.55
C PRO A 24 0.28 7.45 -0.82
N GLY A 25 0.01 8.56 -0.10
CA GLY A 25 0.77 9.80 -0.21
C GLY A 25 2.09 9.83 0.58
N ALA A 26 2.35 8.85 1.46
CA ALA A 26 3.59 8.77 2.25
C ALA A 26 4.67 7.91 1.58
N GLY A 27 4.30 7.05 0.63
CA GLY A 27 5.21 6.13 -0.03
C GLY A 27 4.48 5.09 -0.87
N ARG A 28 5.23 4.12 -1.38
CA ARG A 28 4.72 3.00 -2.16
C ARG A 28 5.24 1.68 -1.62
N TRP A 29 4.48 0.62 -1.84
CA TRP A 29 4.95 -0.74 -1.61
C TRP A 29 5.67 -1.25 -2.85
N GLU A 30 6.93 -1.64 -2.71
CA GLU A 30 7.73 -2.26 -3.76
C GLU A 30 7.87 -3.75 -3.55
N VAL A 31 7.59 -4.54 -4.58
CA VAL A 31 7.76 -6.00 -4.53
C VAL A 31 9.23 -6.35 -4.65
N ARG A 32 9.77 -7.07 -3.67
CA ARG A 32 11.17 -7.54 -3.68
C ARG A 32 11.30 -9.00 -4.14
N TYR A 33 10.29 -9.82 -3.86
CA TYR A 33 10.18 -11.16 -4.42
C TYR A 33 8.71 -11.52 -4.67
N SER A 34 8.48 -12.25 -5.77
CA SER A 34 7.19 -12.85 -6.11
C SER A 34 7.45 -14.19 -6.80
N GLY A 35 6.95 -15.29 -6.25
CA GLY A 35 7.18 -16.61 -6.81
C GLY A 35 6.59 -17.75 -5.97
N PRO A 36 6.61 -18.98 -6.47
CA PRO A 36 6.03 -20.15 -5.78
C PRO A 36 6.94 -20.74 -4.70
N ASP A 37 8.22 -20.41 -4.66
CA ASP A 37 9.18 -20.99 -3.71
C ASP A 37 9.10 -20.29 -2.35
N GLU A 38 8.66 -21.03 -1.33
CA GLU A 38 8.57 -20.57 0.06
C GLU A 38 9.94 -20.32 0.69
N THR A 39 10.94 -21.15 0.37
CA THR A 39 12.27 -21.05 0.96
C THR A 39 12.98 -19.80 0.44
N ALA A 40 12.87 -19.53 -0.86
CA ALA A 40 13.37 -18.29 -1.46
C ALA A 40 12.66 -17.06 -0.86
N TRP A 41 11.33 -17.12 -0.70
CA TRP A 41 10.54 -16.05 -0.08
C TRP A 41 10.97 -15.76 1.36
N ARG A 42 11.12 -16.79 2.20
CA ARG A 42 11.58 -16.63 3.60
C ARG A 42 13.01 -16.12 3.68
N THR A 43 13.88 -16.57 2.77
CA THR A 43 15.26 -16.11 2.68
C THR A 43 15.31 -14.63 2.33
N GLU A 44 14.51 -14.19 1.36
CA GLU A 44 14.39 -12.78 0.98
C GLU A 44 13.88 -11.93 2.15
N ALA A 45 12.79 -12.35 2.80
CA ALA A 45 12.25 -11.67 3.97
C ALA A 45 13.29 -11.52 5.09
N ARG A 46 14.06 -12.59 5.34
CA ARG A 46 15.15 -12.55 6.32
C ARG A 46 16.24 -11.57 5.90
N ARG A 47 16.65 -11.59 4.63
CA ARG A 47 17.67 -10.67 4.07
C ARG A 47 17.26 -9.21 4.28
N LEU A 48 16.00 -8.88 3.99
CA LEU A 48 15.46 -7.52 4.17
C LEU A 48 15.56 -7.03 5.61
N VAL A 49 15.28 -7.91 6.59
CA VAL A 49 15.37 -7.56 8.01
C VAL A 49 16.82 -7.49 8.50
N THR A 50 17.68 -8.43 8.08
CA THR A 50 19.04 -8.55 8.64
C THR A 50 20.06 -7.66 7.94
N GLU A 51 19.99 -7.56 6.62
CA GLU A 51 20.97 -6.84 5.80
C GLU A 51 20.49 -5.43 5.49
N GLU A 52 19.25 -5.28 5.02
CA GLU A 52 18.67 -3.98 4.67
C GLU A 52 18.03 -3.26 5.87
N ARG A 53 17.97 -3.91 7.04
CA ARG A 53 17.43 -3.35 8.30
C ARG A 53 16.00 -2.81 8.17
N VAL A 54 15.21 -3.40 7.28
CA VAL A 54 13.79 -3.04 7.10
C VAL A 54 13.04 -3.35 8.40
N ALA A 55 12.29 -2.37 8.90
CA ALA A 55 11.44 -2.55 10.07
C ALA A 55 10.30 -3.52 9.73
N SER A 56 9.87 -4.34 10.71
CA SER A 56 8.79 -5.31 10.50
C SER A 56 7.50 -4.66 9.99
N ASP A 57 7.21 -3.43 10.41
CA ASP A 57 6.03 -2.67 9.98
C ASP A 57 6.15 -2.18 8.53
N ASP A 58 7.36 -2.12 7.96
CA ASP A 58 7.62 -1.79 6.55
C ASP A 58 7.73 -3.01 5.65
N LEU A 59 7.44 -4.20 6.18
CA LEU A 59 7.53 -5.46 5.46
C LEU A 59 6.14 -6.09 5.34
N TRP A 60 5.70 -6.35 4.11
CA TRP A 60 4.45 -7.04 3.83
C TRP A 60 4.73 -8.40 3.21
N LEU A 61 4.28 -9.44 3.92
CA LEU A 61 4.38 -10.84 3.54
C LEU A 61 3.00 -11.36 3.10
N ASP A 62 2.85 -11.68 1.82
CA ASP A 62 1.61 -12.25 1.28
C ASP A 62 1.78 -13.71 0.88
N MET A 63 0.77 -14.51 1.19
CA MET A 63 0.60 -15.87 0.72
C MET A 63 -0.67 -15.95 -0.13
N MET A 64 -0.51 -16.26 -1.41
CA MET A 64 -1.62 -16.40 -2.35
C MET A 64 -2.11 -17.84 -2.34
N CYS A 65 -3.12 -18.11 -1.54
CA CYS A 65 -3.81 -19.39 -1.52
C CYS A 65 -4.73 -19.47 -2.74
N GLY A 66 -4.41 -20.35 -3.70
CA GLY A 66 -5.25 -20.64 -4.85
C GLY A 66 -6.46 -21.51 -4.45
N ARG A 67 -6.91 -22.38 -5.35
CA ARG A 67 -8.01 -23.34 -5.07
C ARG A 67 -7.57 -24.60 -4.30
N GLY A 68 -6.47 -24.53 -3.54
CA GLY A 68 -5.92 -25.67 -2.81
C GLY A 68 -5.54 -25.32 -1.37
N ASP A 69 -5.16 -26.34 -0.60
CA ASP A 69 -4.78 -26.19 0.81
C ASP A 69 -3.38 -25.60 1.03
N HIS A 70 -2.65 -25.34 -0.05
CA HIS A 70 -1.29 -24.81 -0.03
C HIS A 70 -1.19 -23.49 -0.79
N PRO A 71 -0.39 -22.52 -0.31
CA PRO A 71 -0.09 -21.30 -1.06
C PRO A 71 0.50 -21.65 -2.43
N THR A 72 -0.06 -21.03 -3.46
CA THR A 72 0.39 -21.20 -4.86
C THR A 72 1.46 -20.20 -5.25
N ALA A 73 1.54 -19.08 -4.53
CA ALA A 73 2.56 -18.07 -4.70
C ALA A 73 2.78 -17.32 -3.39
N TYR A 74 3.99 -16.79 -3.23
CA TYR A 74 4.43 -15.97 -2.13
C TYR A 74 4.92 -14.64 -2.68
N ARG A 75 4.67 -13.57 -1.93
CA ARG A 75 5.16 -12.24 -2.25
C ARG A 75 5.71 -11.56 -1.01
N VAL A 76 6.82 -10.85 -1.16
CA VAL A 76 7.34 -9.95 -0.14
C VAL A 76 7.46 -8.56 -0.75
N SER A 77 6.89 -7.59 -0.05
CA SER A 77 6.92 -6.18 -0.44
C SER A 77 7.49 -5.35 0.70
N VAL A 78 8.20 -4.28 0.35
CA VAL A 78 8.77 -3.32 1.30
C VAL A 78 8.15 -1.96 1.08
N PHE A 79 7.81 -1.26 2.15
CA PHE A 79 7.35 0.11 2.05
C PHE A 79 8.54 1.04 1.80
N VAL A 80 8.48 1.78 0.70
CA VAL A 80 9.47 2.79 0.33
C VAL A 80 8.81 4.16 0.48
N PRO A 81 9.20 4.94 1.50
CA PRO A 81 8.66 6.28 1.69
C PRO A 81 9.04 7.16 0.49
N HIS A 82 8.14 8.06 0.10
CA HIS A 82 8.53 9.13 -0.81
C HIS A 82 9.56 9.98 -0.08
N THR A 83 10.79 10.03 -0.57
CA THR A 83 11.77 11.02 -0.12
C THR A 83 11.18 12.37 -0.51
N GLY A 84 10.64 13.10 0.46
CA GLY A 84 10.13 14.44 0.21
C GLY A 84 11.23 15.25 -0.44
N GLY A 85 11.05 15.65 -1.70
CA GLY A 85 11.78 16.78 -2.24
C GLY A 85 11.56 17.92 -1.26
N ALA A 86 12.62 18.38 -0.62
CA ALA A 86 12.60 19.65 0.08
C ALA A 86 12.32 20.72 -0.98
N VAL A 87 11.12 21.33 -0.89
CA VAL A 87 10.63 22.54 -1.59
C VAL A 87 10.66 22.47 -3.13
N ASP A 88 9.58 22.75 -3.85
CA ASP A 88 9.12 24.11 -4.05
C ASP A 88 7.62 24.27 -3.79
N ALA A 89 7.31 25.13 -2.82
CA ALA A 89 6.07 25.89 -2.82
C ALA A 89 6.13 26.90 -3.98
N GLY A 90 5.86 26.41 -5.19
CA GLY A 90 5.60 27.20 -6.38
C GLY A 90 4.10 27.30 -6.59
N GLU A 91 3.51 28.30 -5.95
CA GLU A 91 2.33 29.02 -6.38
C GLU A 91 1.95 28.79 -7.86
N THR A 92 0.80 28.16 -8.10
CA THR A 92 -0.15 28.68 -9.09
C THR A 92 -1.55 28.52 -8.53
N GLU A 93 -2.04 29.61 -7.96
CA GLU A 93 -3.47 29.93 -8.05
C GLU A 93 -3.89 29.85 -9.52
N GLY A 94 -4.96 29.11 -9.79
CA GLY A 94 -5.45 28.82 -11.13
C GLY A 94 -6.94 28.50 -11.08
N THR A 95 -7.70 29.52 -10.72
CA THR A 95 -9.15 29.68 -10.87
C THR A 95 -9.73 29.13 -12.19
N GLY A 96 -10.93 28.54 -12.10
CA GLY A 96 -11.92 28.48 -13.20
C GLY A 96 -11.83 27.23 -14.08
N GLY A 97 -12.91 26.56 -14.48
CA GLY A 97 -14.35 26.74 -14.31
C GLY A 97 -14.99 25.38 -14.64
N ALA A 98 -16.03 24.96 -13.93
CA ALA A 98 -17.40 25.09 -14.41
C ALA A 98 -17.59 24.83 -15.93
N LYS A 99 -18.14 23.65 -16.22
CA LYS A 99 -19.30 23.44 -17.12
C LYS A 99 -19.13 23.74 -18.62
N GLU A 100 -19.19 22.71 -19.46
CA GLU A 100 -20.42 22.36 -20.21
C GLU A 100 -20.34 20.98 -20.90
N PRO A 101 -21.47 20.25 -20.98
CA PRO A 101 -21.63 19.09 -21.86
C PRO A 101 -22.06 19.56 -23.27
N GLY A 102 -21.29 19.15 -24.28
CA GLY A 102 -21.59 19.37 -25.70
C GLY A 102 -22.11 18.09 -26.34
N ASP A 103 -23.39 18.14 -26.68
CA ASP A 103 -24.26 17.14 -27.31
C ASP A 103 -23.91 16.83 -28.78
N ALA A 104 -24.52 15.74 -29.27
CA ALA A 104 -24.93 15.45 -30.65
C ALA A 104 -24.13 14.44 -31.47
N GLY A 105 -24.80 13.31 -31.73
CA GLY A 105 -24.45 12.32 -32.75
C GLY A 105 -25.49 11.20 -32.85
N ALA A 106 -26.75 11.59 -33.14
CA ALA A 106 -27.85 10.71 -33.55
C ALA A 106 -27.42 9.83 -34.76
N ALA A 107 -27.65 8.51 -34.70
CA ALA A 107 -28.77 7.80 -35.31
C ALA A 107 -28.52 7.32 -36.76
N GLU A 108 -29.07 6.12 -37.02
CA GLU A 108 -29.34 5.48 -38.31
C GLU A 108 -28.16 4.92 -39.12
N ASN A 109 -28.06 3.58 -39.11
CA ASN A 109 -27.90 2.82 -40.34
C ASN A 109 -29.02 1.77 -40.40
N ALA A 110 -29.61 1.70 -41.59
CA ALA A 110 -30.66 0.79 -42.03
C ALA A 110 -30.21 -0.68 -42.09
#